data_AF-A0A0B2UVJ4-F1
#
_entry.id   AF-A0A0B2UVJ4-F1
#
_cell.length_a   1.000
_cell.length_b   1.000
_cell.length_c   1.000
_cell.angle_alpha   90.00
_cell.angle_beta   90.00
_cell.angle_gamma   90.00
#
_symmetry.space_group_name_H-M   'P 1'
#
loop_
_entity.id
_entity.type
_entity.pdbx_description
1 polymer ?
#
loop_
_entity_poly.entity_id
_entity_poly.type
_entity_poly.pdbx_seq_one_letter_code
_entity_poly.pdbx_strand_id
1 'polypeptide(L)'
;MMSLGRLIGTRAIIMRMPSRFVHKGVECTPPMRYLSVSQRVGMYLFISAVCLSYPTYVLLSLDRIRPRADNSLNPEVQAEIERREAARRMSGRAVASPFV
;
A
#
# COMPACT_ATOMS: atom_id res chain seq x y z
N MET A 1 -4.42 55.46 34.95
CA MET A 1 -3.42 55.96 33.98
C MET A 1 -2.16 55.14 34.20
N MET A 2 -1.88 54.16 33.33
CA MET A 2 -0.71 54.12 32.40
C MET A 2 0.62 54.39 33.14
N SER A 3 1.66 53.56 33.09
CA SER A 3 2.21 52.89 31.91
C SER A 3 3.24 51.82 32.28
N LEU A 4 3.12 50.67 31.60
CA LEU A 4 4.17 49.85 30.98
C LEU A 4 5.65 50.21 31.25
N GLY A 5 6.41 49.22 31.71
CA GLY A 5 7.88 49.24 31.69
C GLY A 5 8.53 47.88 31.99
N ARG A 6 8.19 46.82 31.22
CA ARG A 6 8.98 45.57 31.25
C ARG A 6 10.29 45.81 30.48
N LEU A 7 11.38 46.03 31.20
CA LEU A 7 12.73 46.03 30.66
C LEU A 7 13.09 44.60 30.22
N ILE A 8 13.00 44.35 28.91
CA ILE A 8 13.50 43.13 28.26
C ILE A 8 15.01 43.27 28.21
N GLY A 9 15.68 42.72 29.22
CA GLY A 9 17.14 42.59 29.26
C GLY A 9 17.61 41.68 28.13
N THR A 10 18.39 42.27 27.24
CA THR A 10 19.11 41.69 26.10
C THR A 10 19.83 40.38 26.47
N ARG A 11 19.26 39.24 26.06
CA ARG A 11 20.02 37.99 25.98
C ARG A 11 21.02 38.11 24.85
N ALA A 12 22.29 38.27 25.21
CA ALA A 12 23.42 38.16 24.30
C ALA A 12 23.34 36.82 23.54
N ILE A 13 23.13 36.90 22.23
CA ILE A 13 23.28 35.77 21.33
C ILE A 13 24.78 35.50 21.25
N ILE A 14 25.26 34.53 22.02
CA ILE A 14 26.59 33.98 21.82
C ILE A 14 26.53 33.24 20.47
N MET A 15 26.93 33.92 19.40
CA MET A 15 27.28 33.29 18.13
C MET A 15 28.46 32.36 18.39
N ARG A 16 28.17 31.08 18.68
CA ARG A 16 29.17 30.03 18.54
C ARG A 16 29.50 29.94 17.05
N MET A 17 30.64 30.52 16.66
CA MET A 17 31.21 30.21 15.35
C MET A 17 31.39 28.70 15.27
N PRO A 18 30.88 28.00 14.24
CA PRO A 18 31.20 26.60 14.07
C PRO A 18 32.69 26.53 13.78
N SER A 19 33.46 26.04 14.76
CA SER A 19 34.81 25.53 14.53
C SER A 19 34.71 24.61 13.33
N ARG A 20 35.36 25.02 12.23
CA ARG A 20 35.53 24.22 11.03
C ARG A 20 36.32 22.97 11.44
N PHE A 21 35.62 21.95 11.93
CA PHE A 21 36.13 20.58 11.99
C PHE A 21 36.21 20.06 10.56
N VAL A 22 37.19 20.58 9.83
CA VAL A 22 37.77 19.97 8.66
C VAL A 22 38.64 18.84 9.19
N HIS A 23 38.02 17.70 9.48
CA HIS A 23 38.74 16.44 9.39
C HIS A 23 38.33 15.82 8.06
N LYS A 24 39.19 16.00 7.06
CA LYS A 24 39.08 15.38 5.74
C LYS A 24 39.26 13.86 5.91
N GLY A 25 38.16 13.17 6.22
CA GLY A 25 38.06 11.71 6.11
C GLY A 25 37.38 11.36 4.79
N VAL A 26 38.20 11.05 3.77
CA VAL A 26 38.04 9.95 2.81
C VAL A 26 36.58 9.52 2.48
N GLU A 27 36.15 9.76 1.23
CA GLU A 27 35.02 9.09 0.52
C GLU A 27 33.56 9.32 0.95
N CYS A 28 33.18 10.53 1.37
CA CYS A 28 31.76 10.89 1.40
C CYS A 28 31.39 11.64 0.12
N THR A 29 30.62 10.99 -0.76
CA THR A 29 29.79 11.68 -1.75
C THR A 29 29.13 12.90 -1.10
N PRO A 30 29.00 14.04 -1.81
CA PRO A 30 28.50 15.28 -1.23
C PRO A 30 27.24 14.98 -0.42
N PRO A 31 27.10 15.50 0.81
CA PRO A 31 26.03 15.11 1.71
C PRO A 31 24.73 15.19 0.94
N MET A 32 24.08 14.04 0.74
CA MET A 32 22.76 13.97 0.12
C MET A 32 21.94 15.08 0.79
N ARG A 33 21.39 15.98 -0.03
CA ARG A 33 20.55 17.09 0.46
C ARG A 33 19.64 16.53 1.54
N TYR A 34 19.67 17.15 2.72
CA TYR A 34 18.88 16.68 3.85
C TYR A 34 17.41 16.54 3.40
N LEU A 35 16.96 15.30 3.31
CA LEU A 35 15.55 14.95 3.10
C LEU A 35 14.91 14.80 4.47
N SER A 36 13.81 15.51 4.69
CA SER A 36 13.01 15.33 5.89
C SER A 36 12.49 13.90 5.98
N VAL A 37 12.18 13.43 7.19
CA VAL A 37 11.61 12.08 7.39
C VAL A 37 10.35 11.89 6.56
N SER A 38 9.50 12.91 6.47
CA SER A 38 8.30 12.90 5.62
C SER A 38 8.61 12.70 4.14
N GLN A 39 9.66 13.33 3.61
CA GLN A 39 10.09 13.16 2.22
C GLN A 39 10.62 11.74 1.96
N ARG A 40 11.36 11.17 2.92
CA ARG A 40 11.83 9.77 2.81
C ARG A 40 10.66 8.79 2.79
N VAL A 41 9.71 8.94 3.72
CA VAL A 41 8.50 8.11 3.77
C VAL A 41 7.70 8.25 2.47
N GLY A 42 7.50 9.47 1.97
CA GLY A 42 6.83 9.72 0.69
C GLY A 42 7.53 9.03 -0.48
N MET A 43 8.87 9.07 -0.54
CA MET A 43 9.62 8.36 -1.58
C MET A 43 9.43 6.84 -1.50
N TYR A 44 9.49 6.25 -0.30
CA TYR A 44 9.29 4.80 -0.16
C TYR A 44 7.88 4.39 -0.57
N LEU A 45 6.85 5.16 -0.20
CA LEU A 45 5.46 4.92 -0.62
C LEU A 45 5.29 5.08 -2.13
N PHE A 46 5.93 6.07 -2.73
CA PHE A 46 5.90 6.27 -4.18
C PHE A 46 6.55 5.10 -4.92
N ILE A 47 7.76 4.70 -4.52
CA ILE A 47 8.47 3.58 -5.14
C ILE A 47 7.65 2.29 -5.00
N SER A 48 7.15 2.00 -3.80
CA SER A 48 6.35 0.80 -3.56
C SER A 48 5.05 0.80 -4.37
N ALA A 49 4.34 1.94 -4.44
CA ALA A 49 3.15 2.06 -5.27
C ALA A 49 3.44 1.84 -6.76
N VAL A 50 4.51 2.45 -7.29
CA VAL A 50 4.90 2.28 -8.70
C VAL A 50 5.28 0.82 -8.97
N CYS A 51 6.12 0.21 -8.13
CA CYS A 51 6.53 -1.19 -8.30
C CYS A 51 5.36 -2.17 -8.17
N LEU A 52 4.38 -1.89 -7.32
CA LEU A 52 3.21 -2.75 -7.11
C LEU A 52 2.07 -2.48 -8.12
N SER A 53 2.04 -1.31 -8.75
CA SER A 53 0.94 -0.92 -9.66
C SER A 53 0.73 -1.91 -10.81
N TYR A 54 1.82 -2.27 -11.51
CA TYR A 54 1.77 -3.18 -12.65
C TYR A 54 1.37 -4.62 -12.28
N PRO A 55 2.03 -5.31 -11.33
CA PRO A 55 1.62 -6.67 -10.97
C PRO A 55 0.20 -6.72 -10.43
N THR A 56 -0.22 -5.70 -9.65
CA THR A 56 -1.60 -5.62 -9.15
C THR A 56 -2.60 -5.50 -10.30
N TYR A 57 -2.33 -4.63 -11.28
CA TYR A 57 -3.18 -4.49 -12.47
C TYR A 57 -3.29 -5.80 -13.26
N VAL A 58 -2.16 -6.50 -13.46
CA VAL A 58 -2.12 -7.78 -14.18
C VAL A 58 -2.93 -8.83 -13.44
N LEU A 59 -2.71 -8.99 -12.13
CA LEU A 59 -3.42 -9.98 -11.29
C LEU A 59 -4.94 -9.76 -11.32
N LEU A 60 -5.38 -8.50 -11.23
CA LEU A 60 -6.79 -8.15 -11.30
C LEU A 60 -7.39 -8.32 -12.71
N SER A 61 -6.56 -8.30 -13.75
CA SER A 61 -6.99 -8.45 -15.14
C SER A 61 -6.74 -9.85 -15.70
N LEU A 62 -6.34 -10.82 -14.87
CA LEU A 62 -5.97 -12.15 -15.34
C LEU A 62 -7.10 -12.84 -16.10
N ASP A 63 -8.35 -12.72 -15.64
CA ASP A 63 -9.49 -13.35 -16.30
C ASP A 63 -9.78 -12.73 -17.69
N ARG A 64 -9.34 -11.49 -17.94
CA ARG A 64 -9.43 -10.84 -19.26
C ARG A 64 -8.29 -11.25 -20.18
N ILE A 65 -7.08 -11.34 -19.63
CA ILE A 65 -5.85 -11.70 -20.38
C ILE A 65 -5.86 -13.20 -20.72
N ARG A 66 -6.39 -14.02 -19.83
CA ARG A 66 -6.52 -15.46 -19.96
C ARG A 66 -7.96 -15.85 -19.68
N PRO A 67 -8.85 -15.77 -20.69
CA PRO A 67 -10.20 -16.28 -20.58
C PRO A 67 -10.15 -17.71 -20.04
N ARG A 68 -10.88 -17.97 -18.96
CA ARG A 68 -10.98 -19.33 -18.44
C ARG A 68 -11.67 -20.19 -19.49
N ALA A 69 -11.20 -21.42 -19.66
CA ALA A 69 -11.93 -22.39 -20.46
C ALA A 69 -13.36 -22.46 -19.92
N ASP A 70 -14.35 -22.55 -20.81
CA ASP A 70 -15.74 -22.73 -20.41
C ASP A 70 -15.81 -23.90 -19.45
N ASN A 71 -16.17 -23.62 -18.20
CA ASN A 71 -16.23 -24.60 -17.13
C ASN A 71 -17.53 -25.39 -17.29
N SER A 72 -17.71 -26.00 -18.46
CA SER A 72 -18.85 -26.87 -18.75
C SER A 72 -18.59 -28.24 -18.15
N LEU A 73 -19.52 -28.67 -17.31
CA LEU A 73 -19.52 -30.03 -16.80
C LEU A 73 -19.83 -30.99 -17.97
N ASN A 74 -19.25 -32.19 -17.92
CA ASN A 74 -19.64 -33.27 -18.84
C ASN A 74 -21.17 -33.45 -18.76
N PRO A 75 -21.90 -33.56 -19.89
CA PRO A 75 -23.35 -33.70 -19.90
C PRO A 75 -23.87 -34.83 -18.99
N GLU A 76 -23.10 -35.90 -18.81
CA GLU A 76 -23.48 -36.99 -17.89
C GLU A 76 -23.50 -36.54 -16.42
N VAL A 77 -22.55 -35.69 -16.03
CA VAL A 77 -22.45 -35.16 -14.66
C VAL A 77 -23.56 -34.13 -14.40
N GLN A 78 -23.89 -33.31 -15.41
CA GLN A 78 -25.04 -32.40 -15.35
C GLN A 78 -26.36 -33.15 -15.15
N ALA A 79 -26.59 -34.22 -15.93
CA ALA A 79 -27.78 -35.04 -15.80
C ALA A 79 -27.88 -35.69 -14.40
N GLU A 80 -26.77 -36.13 -13.83
CA GLU A 80 -26.75 -36.71 -12.49
C GLU A 80 -26.99 -35.66 -11.40
N ILE A 81 -26.45 -34.45 -11.53
CA ILE A 81 -26.74 -33.33 -10.62
C ILE A 81 -28.23 -32.99 -10.68
N GLU A 82 -28.81 -32.90 -11.87
CA GLU A 82 -30.23 -32.58 -12.05
C GLU A 82 -31.14 -33.67 -11.46
N ARG A 83 -30.82 -34.95 -11.66
CA ARG A 83 -31.55 -36.06 -10.99
C ARG A 83 -31.48 -35.94 -9.47
N ARG A 84 -30.31 -35.62 -8.92
CA ARG A 84 -30.13 -35.45 -7.47
C ARG A 84 -30.87 -34.22 -6.95
N GLU A 85 -30.89 -33.13 -7.69
CA GLU A 85 -31.69 -31.95 -7.36
C GLU A 85 -33.19 -32.26 -7.39
N ALA A 86 -33.68 -32.99 -8.40
CA ALA A 86 -35.08 -33.39 -8.50
C ALA A 86 -35.48 -34.29 -7.30
N ALA A 87 -34.66 -35.29 -6.97
CA ALA A 87 -34.87 -36.13 -5.80
C ALA A 87 -34.88 -35.32 -4.49
N ARG A 88 -34.00 -34.32 -4.38
CA ARG A 88 -33.93 -33.44 -3.20
C ARG A 88 -35.15 -32.52 -3.08
N ARG A 89 -35.61 -31.92 -4.18
CA ARG A 89 -36.85 -31.13 -4.23
C ARG A 89 -38.06 -31.97 -3.79
N MET A 90 -38.16 -33.22 -4.24
CA MET A 90 -39.23 -34.13 -3.79
C MET A 90 -39.10 -34.52 -2.31
N SER A 91 -37.88 -34.59 -1.77
CA SER A 91 -37.63 -34.89 -0.35
C SER A 91 -37.83 -33.71 0.62
N GLY A 92 -38.17 -32.51 0.13
CA GLY A 92 -38.42 -31.32 0.95
C GLY A 92 -37.16 -30.73 1.62
N ARG A 93 -35.96 -31.18 1.25
CA ARG A 93 -34.70 -30.73 1.86
C ARG A 93 -34.12 -29.55 1.08
N ALA A 94 -34.34 -28.33 1.57
CA ALA A 94 -33.72 -27.13 1.03
C ALA A 94 -32.21 -27.17 1.25
N VAL A 95 -31.42 -27.09 0.18
CA VAL A 95 -29.97 -26.98 0.23
C VAL A 95 -29.61 -25.62 -0.35
N ALA A 96 -29.09 -24.73 0.49
CA ALA A 96 -28.35 -23.57 0.00
C ALA A 96 -27.15 -24.12 -0.78
N SER A 97 -27.00 -23.72 -2.04
CA SER A 97 -25.83 -24.11 -2.83
C SER A 97 -24.57 -23.66 -2.09
N PRO A 98 -23.63 -24.57 -1.76
CA PRO A 98 -22.39 -24.20 -1.05
C PRO A 98 -21.44 -23.38 -1.91
N PHE A 99 -21.84 -23.06 -3.14
CA PHE A 99 -21.08 -22.30 -4.12
C PHE A 99 -21.97 -21.19 -4.66
N VAL A 100 -22.05 -20.10 -3.90
CA VAL A 100 -22.42 -18.75 -4.37
C VAL A 100 -21.33 -17.81 -3.88
#